data_AF-A0A7G9FM69-F1
#
_entry.id   AF-A0A7G9FM69-F1
#
_cell.length_a   1.000
_cell.length_b   1.000
_cell.length_c   1.000
_cell.angle_alpha   90.00
_cell.angle_beta   90.00
_cell.angle_gamma   90.00
#
_symmetry.space_group_name_H-M   'P 1'
#
loop_
_entity.id
_entity.type
_entity.pdbx_description
1 polymer ?
#
loop_
_entity_poly.entity_id
_entity_poly.type
_entity_poly.pdbx_seq_one_letter_code
_entity_poly.pdbx_strand_id
1 'polypeptide(L)'
;MSKIILCTRKEASHPFIFLNTKVEINTYEELCFYIYNNTVLISKSSLSEKLFDWIRDELDMPELAAKLVALSNKATFAQDLLVEILNAGDYYTPDEIATYVEAWQKYRRLTSSQRKKLKADSYLGYRRYIKAASIYDEILDNQQDITDKVFLGNVYHNRGVAAANNMDVEDAKSYFMKAYELNGNEESLRSYLIVFSAGNDATTLKQEMRKFDLDEDNFENLMIEIGDSNEDVREMTIFSMLQRAVYNRMNKDMIDYDKRMDIILGQLKDEFREQAI
;
A
#
# COMPACT_ATOMS: atom_id res chain seq x y z
N MET A 1 -30.07 -1.89 2.69
CA MET A 1 -30.86 -0.72 3.15
C MET A 1 -29.96 0.50 2.98
N SER A 2 -30.36 1.47 2.15
CA SER A 2 -29.60 2.71 1.95
C SER A 2 -29.71 3.58 3.19
N LYS A 3 -28.61 3.75 3.93
CA LYS A 3 -28.50 4.64 5.09
C LYS A 3 -28.25 6.05 4.57
N ILE A 4 -29.10 7.02 4.96
CA ILE A 4 -28.81 8.44 4.72
C ILE A 4 -27.82 8.86 5.80
N ILE A 5 -26.60 9.21 5.40
CA ILE A 5 -25.59 9.79 6.28
C ILE A 5 -25.70 11.30 6.17
N LEU A 6 -26.00 11.97 7.28
CA LEU A 6 -26.02 13.43 7.33
C LEU A 6 -24.59 13.92 7.58
N CYS A 7 -23.88 14.29 6.53
CA CYS A 7 -22.52 14.83 6.68
C CYS A 7 -22.54 16.22 7.33
N THR A 8 -21.54 16.48 8.16
CA THR A 8 -21.21 17.77 8.73
C THR A 8 -20.89 18.76 7.60
N ARG A 9 -21.35 20.01 7.70
CA ARG A 9 -21.18 21.01 6.61
C ARG A 9 -19.81 21.69 6.58
N LYS A 10 -18.91 21.39 7.53
CA LYS A 10 -17.65 22.10 7.69
C LYS A 10 -16.51 21.34 7.01
N GLU A 11 -16.01 21.96 5.94
CA GLU A 11 -14.76 21.57 5.27
C GLU A 11 -13.62 22.43 5.81
N ALA A 12 -12.47 21.80 6.05
CA ALA A 12 -11.26 22.46 6.49
C ALA A 12 -10.72 23.40 5.41
N SER A 13 -10.27 24.60 5.81
CA SER A 13 -9.51 25.47 4.91
C SER A 13 -8.08 24.95 4.73
N HIS A 14 -7.53 24.35 5.79
CA HIS A 14 -6.22 23.73 5.79
C HIS A 14 -6.35 22.23 6.05
N PRO A 15 -6.16 21.38 5.03
CA PRO A 15 -6.29 19.94 5.16
C PRO A 15 -5.29 19.33 6.15
N PHE A 16 -5.68 18.25 6.82
CA PHE A 16 -4.74 17.47 7.63
C PHE A 16 -4.16 16.31 6.80
N ILE A 17 -2.84 16.17 6.82
CA ILE A 17 -2.14 15.14 6.03
C ILE A 17 -1.55 14.09 6.98
N PHE A 18 -1.99 12.84 6.82
CA PHE A 18 -1.36 11.70 7.48
C PHE A 18 -0.04 11.38 6.80
N LEU A 19 1.08 11.71 7.45
CA LEU A 19 2.41 11.59 6.85
C LEU A 19 2.75 10.17 6.36
N ASN A 20 2.24 9.13 7.05
CA ASN A 20 2.53 7.74 6.73
C ASN A 20 1.92 7.28 5.39
N THR A 21 0.76 7.81 5.01
CA THR A 21 0.04 7.44 3.78
C THR A 21 0.00 8.55 2.75
N LYS A 22 0.27 9.80 3.16
CA LYS A 22 0.03 11.06 2.41
C LYS A 22 -1.43 11.30 2.06
N VAL A 23 -2.34 10.63 2.76
CA VAL A 23 -3.77 10.90 2.60
C VAL A 23 -4.07 12.23 3.27
N GLU A 24 -4.66 13.10 2.47
CA GLU A 24 -5.20 14.39 2.86
C GLU A 24 -6.66 14.22 3.27
N ILE A 25 -7.04 14.82 4.39
CA ILE A 25 -8.40 14.82 4.90
C ILE A 25 -8.87 16.24 5.17
N ASN A 26 -10.11 16.54 4.78
CA ASN A 26 -10.72 17.86 4.82
C ASN A 26 -11.93 17.91 5.73
N THR A 27 -12.56 16.76 5.98
CA THR A 27 -13.82 16.66 6.73
C THR A 27 -13.71 15.67 7.88
N TYR A 28 -14.64 15.78 8.83
CA TYR A 28 -14.77 14.82 9.92
C TYR A 28 -15.09 13.41 9.41
N GLU A 29 -15.89 13.29 8.36
CA GLU A 29 -16.25 12.02 7.73
C GLU A 29 -15.04 11.35 7.08
N GLU A 30 -14.19 12.11 6.37
CA GLU A 30 -12.94 11.60 5.82
C GLU A 30 -11.97 11.17 6.92
N LEU A 31 -11.89 11.91 8.03
CA LEU A 31 -11.13 11.50 9.21
C LEU A 31 -11.64 10.17 9.76
N CYS A 32 -12.96 10.02 9.92
CA CYS A 32 -13.58 8.79 10.41
C CYS A 32 -13.31 7.62 9.46
N PHE A 33 -13.55 7.81 8.16
CA PHE A 33 -13.29 6.82 7.14
C PHE A 33 -11.82 6.40 7.13
N TYR A 34 -10.90 7.36 7.22
CA TYR A 34 -9.48 7.07 7.28
C TYR A 34 -9.12 6.25 8.52
N ILE A 35 -9.60 6.65 9.70
CA ILE A 35 -9.33 5.94 10.98
C ILE A 35 -9.82 4.50 10.93
N TYR A 36 -11.07 4.30 10.48
CA TYR A 36 -11.71 2.99 10.46
C TYR A 36 -10.94 1.99 9.59
N ASN A 37 -10.43 2.46 8.45
CA ASN A 37 -9.74 1.61 7.48
C ASN A 37 -8.21 1.51 7.70
N ASN A 38 -7.60 2.44 8.44
CA ASN A 38 -6.13 2.56 8.54
C ASN A 38 -5.56 2.51 9.95
N THR A 39 -6.29 1.93 10.90
CA THR A 39 -5.91 1.87 12.32
C THR A 39 -4.46 1.41 12.56
N VAL A 40 -3.99 0.42 11.80
CA VAL A 40 -2.66 -0.17 11.95
C VAL A 40 -1.54 0.79 11.50
N LEU A 41 -1.85 1.74 10.62
CA LEU A 41 -0.92 2.76 10.12
C LEU A 41 -0.89 4.03 10.98
N ILE A 42 -1.89 4.23 11.83
CA ILE A 42 -1.96 5.40 12.72
C ILE A 42 -1.07 5.16 13.92
N SER A 43 0.07 5.87 13.95
CA SER A 43 0.98 5.82 15.09
C SER A 43 0.47 6.68 16.24
N LYS A 44 0.93 6.37 17.46
CA LYS A 44 0.67 7.22 18.63
C LYS A 44 1.15 8.66 18.40
N SER A 45 2.22 8.87 17.63
CA SER A 45 2.71 10.21 17.28
C SER A 45 1.77 10.99 16.35
N SER A 46 0.97 10.31 15.53
CA SER A 46 -0.07 10.97 14.72
C SER A 46 -1.21 11.50 15.58
N LEU A 47 -1.48 10.86 16.73
CA LEU A 47 -2.48 11.28 17.72
C LEU A 47 -1.87 12.29 18.69
N SER A 48 -1.58 13.47 18.15
CA SER A 48 -0.90 14.57 18.84
C SER A 48 -1.77 15.80 18.94
N GLU A 49 -1.30 16.80 19.70
CA GLU A 49 -1.93 18.12 19.79
C GLU A 49 -2.22 18.72 18.41
N LYS A 50 -1.34 18.52 17.42
CA LYS A 50 -1.56 18.98 16.04
C LYS A 50 -2.89 18.47 15.45
N LEU A 51 -3.22 17.19 15.66
CA LEU A 51 -4.49 16.63 15.17
C LEU A 51 -5.67 17.19 15.96
N PHE A 52 -5.52 17.34 17.29
CA PHE A 52 -6.60 17.81 18.14
C PHE A 52 -6.92 19.29 17.91
N ASP A 53 -5.89 20.13 17.69
CA ASP A 53 -6.04 21.52 17.29
C ASP A 53 -6.71 21.63 15.91
N TRP A 54 -6.34 20.77 14.95
CA TRP A 54 -7.01 20.72 13.65
C TRP A 54 -8.50 20.37 13.78
N ILE A 55 -8.84 19.36 14.60
CA ILE A 55 -10.24 19.00 14.90
C ILE A 55 -10.99 20.18 15.57
N ARG A 56 -10.32 20.93 16.46
CA ARG A 56 -10.91 22.10 17.12
C ARG A 56 -11.19 23.22 16.12
N ASP A 57 -10.18 23.61 15.36
CA ASP A 57 -10.16 24.89 14.64
C ASP A 57 -10.67 24.75 13.19
N GLU A 58 -10.29 23.69 12.49
CA GLU A 58 -10.65 23.49 11.08
C GLU A 58 -12.00 22.77 10.94
N LEU A 59 -12.30 21.81 11.83
CA LEU A 59 -13.59 21.09 11.85
C LEU A 59 -14.65 21.69 12.77
N ASP A 60 -14.32 22.73 13.54
CA ASP A 60 -15.21 23.38 14.52
C ASP A 60 -15.77 22.40 15.58
N MET A 61 -14.92 21.48 16.08
CA MET A 61 -15.28 20.48 17.10
C MET A 61 -14.49 20.67 18.41
N PRO A 62 -14.62 21.81 19.11
CA PRO A 62 -13.83 22.11 20.31
C PRO A 62 -14.06 21.16 21.48
N GLU A 63 -15.28 20.65 21.65
CA GLU A 63 -15.60 19.69 22.71
C GLU A 63 -14.87 18.36 22.52
N LEU A 64 -14.83 17.85 21.28
CA LEU A 64 -14.10 16.64 20.94
C LEU A 64 -12.60 16.83 21.19
N ALA A 65 -12.02 17.93 20.70
CA ALA A 65 -10.61 18.22 20.91
C ALA A 65 -10.24 18.28 22.40
N ALA A 66 -11.05 18.95 23.23
CA ALA A 66 -10.83 19.02 24.67
C ALA A 66 -10.88 17.63 25.33
N LYS A 67 -11.83 16.77 24.93
CA LYS A 67 -11.89 15.38 25.39
C LYS A 67 -10.64 14.60 24.97
N LEU A 68 -10.19 14.72 23.73
CA LEU A 68 -9.00 14.04 23.23
C LEU A 68 -7.72 14.45 23.98
N VAL A 69 -7.58 15.74 24.32
CA VAL A 69 -6.47 16.23 25.18
C VAL A 69 -6.56 15.66 26.59
N ALA A 70 -7.77 15.59 27.17
CA ALA A 70 -7.95 14.99 28.49
C ALA A 70 -7.68 13.48 28.49
N LEU A 71 -8.07 12.78 27.41
CA LEU A 71 -7.84 11.35 27.22
C LEU A 71 -6.37 11.07 26.92
N SER A 72 -5.65 11.87 26.13
CA SER A 72 -4.27 11.58 25.72
C SER A 72 -3.32 11.42 26.92
N ASN A 73 -3.59 12.15 28.00
CA ASN A 73 -2.85 12.10 29.26
C ASN A 73 -3.16 10.85 30.12
N LYS A 74 -4.30 10.18 29.88
CA LYS A 74 -4.80 9.06 30.69
C LYS A 74 -4.90 7.74 29.92
N ALA A 75 -4.98 7.82 28.60
CA ALA A 75 -5.24 6.69 27.73
C ALA A 75 -4.07 5.73 27.79
N THR A 76 -4.37 4.47 28.12
CA THR A 76 -3.37 3.40 28.08
C THR A 76 -3.04 3.05 26.64
N PHE A 77 -4.00 3.23 25.72
CA PHE A 77 -3.87 2.83 24.32
C PHE A 77 -4.29 3.95 23.36
N ALA A 78 -3.54 4.09 22.26
CA ALA A 78 -3.83 5.04 21.20
C ALA A 78 -5.24 4.88 20.61
N GLN A 79 -5.77 3.66 20.62
CA GLN A 79 -7.07 3.36 20.03
C GLN A 79 -8.25 3.87 20.86
N ASP A 80 -8.06 4.19 22.15
CA ASP A 80 -9.11 4.80 22.96
C ASP A 80 -9.46 6.20 22.39
N LEU A 81 -8.44 6.93 21.93
CA LEU A 81 -8.61 8.21 21.22
C LEU A 81 -9.29 8.02 19.86
N LEU A 82 -8.96 6.96 19.12
CA LEU A 82 -9.58 6.67 17.83
C LEU A 82 -11.07 6.38 17.97
N VAL A 83 -11.45 5.58 18.98
CA VAL A 83 -12.85 5.28 19.28
C VAL A 83 -13.60 6.54 19.72
N GLU A 84 -12.98 7.41 20.51
CA GLU A 84 -13.58 8.70 20.87
C GLU A 84 -13.83 9.58 19.63
N ILE A 85 -12.88 9.63 18.69
CA ILE A 85 -13.08 10.34 17.42
C ILE A 85 -14.25 9.74 16.65
N LEU A 86 -14.33 8.41 16.49
CA LEU A 86 -15.40 7.75 15.72
C LEU A 86 -16.79 7.92 16.36
N ASN A 87 -16.88 8.03 17.68
CA ASN A 87 -18.14 8.21 18.42
C ASN A 87 -18.64 9.66 18.45
N ALA A 88 -17.84 10.63 18.04
CA ALA A 88 -18.16 12.04 18.23
C ALA A 88 -19.27 12.57 17.30
N GLY A 89 -19.56 11.87 16.20
CA GLY A 89 -20.62 12.18 15.26
C GLY A 89 -21.29 10.93 14.70
N ASP A 90 -22.19 11.11 13.74
CA ASP A 90 -23.13 10.06 13.29
C ASP A 90 -22.68 9.31 12.03
N TYR A 91 -21.40 9.43 11.64
CA TYR A 91 -20.87 8.79 10.42
C TYR A 91 -20.95 7.25 10.52
N TYR A 92 -20.46 6.70 11.63
CA TYR A 92 -20.59 5.28 11.96
C TYR A 92 -21.69 5.06 13.01
N THR A 93 -22.46 3.99 12.84
CA THR A 93 -23.40 3.52 13.86
C THR A 93 -22.65 2.96 15.08
N PRO A 94 -23.32 2.91 16.25
CA PRO A 94 -22.78 2.19 17.40
C PRO A 94 -22.39 0.74 17.10
N ASP A 95 -23.13 0.03 16.24
CA ASP A 95 -22.84 -1.35 15.84
C ASP A 95 -21.56 -1.45 14.97
N GLU A 96 -21.35 -0.50 14.05
CA GLU A 96 -20.12 -0.40 13.25
C GLU A 96 -18.91 -0.09 14.15
N ILE A 97 -19.08 0.80 15.14
CA ILE A 97 -18.02 1.11 16.11
C ILE A 97 -17.74 -0.09 17.03
N ALA A 98 -18.76 -0.83 17.46
CA ALA A 98 -18.57 -2.08 18.20
C ALA A 98 -17.77 -3.11 17.37
N THR A 99 -18.10 -3.24 16.09
CA THR A 99 -17.36 -4.10 15.14
C THR A 99 -15.89 -3.68 15.03
N TYR A 100 -15.62 -2.38 14.95
CA TYR A 100 -14.26 -1.82 14.95
C TYR A 100 -13.49 -2.16 16.23
N VAL A 101 -14.13 -2.00 17.40
CA VAL A 101 -13.52 -2.34 18.70
C VAL A 101 -13.23 -3.84 18.79
N GLU A 102 -14.13 -4.70 18.34
CA GLU A 102 -13.91 -6.15 18.28
C GLU A 102 -12.74 -6.54 17.35
N ALA A 103 -12.65 -5.92 16.17
CA ALA A 103 -11.55 -6.13 15.24
C ALA A 103 -10.20 -5.79 15.89
N TRP A 104 -10.14 -4.71 16.68
CA TRP A 104 -8.96 -4.40 17.48
C TRP A 104 -8.72 -5.46 18.57
N GLN A 105 -9.72 -5.88 19.33
CA GLN A 105 -9.49 -6.93 20.33
C GLN A 105 -8.89 -8.22 19.72
N LYS A 106 -9.27 -8.56 18.49
CA LYS A 106 -8.64 -9.64 17.71
C LYS A 106 -7.19 -9.30 17.33
N TYR A 107 -6.93 -8.09 16.81
CA TYR A 107 -5.58 -7.64 16.46
C TYR A 107 -4.62 -7.62 17.68
N ARG A 108 -5.10 -7.40 18.92
CA ARG A 108 -4.28 -7.52 20.16
C ARG A 108 -3.71 -8.91 20.39
N ARG A 109 -4.48 -9.93 20.00
CA ARG A 109 -4.15 -11.33 20.24
C ARG A 109 -3.17 -11.89 19.21
N LEU A 110 -2.91 -11.16 18.13
CA LEU A 110 -1.96 -11.55 17.10
C LEU A 110 -0.53 -11.53 17.62
N THR A 111 0.29 -12.43 17.07
CA THR A 111 1.72 -12.47 17.32
C THR A 111 2.41 -11.21 16.80
N SER A 112 3.64 -10.97 17.25
CA SER A 112 4.43 -9.82 16.77
C SER A 112 4.55 -9.83 15.25
N SER A 113 4.89 -10.99 14.66
CA SER A 113 5.04 -11.16 13.20
C SER A 113 3.73 -10.93 12.44
N GLN A 114 2.60 -11.43 12.95
CA GLN A 114 1.29 -11.19 12.33
C GLN A 114 0.91 -9.70 12.32
N ARG A 115 1.19 -8.98 13.41
CA ARG A 115 0.96 -7.54 13.50
C ARG A 115 1.86 -6.76 12.54
N LYS A 116 3.15 -7.13 12.46
CA LYS A 116 4.08 -6.55 11.48
C LYS A 116 3.62 -6.79 10.05
N LYS A 117 3.18 -8.01 9.72
CA LYS A 117 2.67 -8.34 8.38
C LYS A 117 1.48 -7.45 8.02
N LEU A 118 0.48 -7.34 8.90
CA LEU A 118 -0.68 -6.47 8.63
C LEU A 118 -0.26 -5.01 8.38
N LYS A 119 0.69 -4.49 9.16
CA LYS A 119 1.23 -3.15 8.96
C LYS A 119 1.94 -3.00 7.60
N ALA A 120 2.75 -3.99 7.22
CA ALA A 120 3.45 -4.02 5.94
C ALA A 120 2.47 -4.14 4.76
N ASP A 121 1.45 -5.01 4.88
CA ASP A 121 0.38 -5.18 3.89
C ASP A 121 -0.35 -3.84 3.67
N SER A 122 -0.66 -3.11 4.75
CA SER A 122 -1.28 -1.79 4.64
C SER A 122 -0.38 -0.78 3.92
N TYR A 123 0.93 -0.74 4.21
CA TYR A 123 1.87 0.12 3.47
C TYR A 123 1.99 -0.27 1.99
N LEU A 124 1.97 -1.58 1.69
CA LEU A 124 1.98 -2.09 0.33
C LEU A 124 0.74 -1.62 -0.45
N GLY A 125 -0.44 -1.64 0.18
CA GLY A 125 -1.69 -1.13 -0.41
C GLY A 125 -1.63 0.36 -0.74
N TYR A 126 -0.86 1.15 0.01
CA TYR A 126 -0.58 2.56 -0.29
C TYR A 126 0.63 2.78 -1.21
N ARG A 127 1.16 1.72 -1.83
CA ARG A 127 2.33 1.76 -2.73
C ARG A 127 3.60 2.31 -2.05
N ARG A 128 3.69 2.21 -0.72
CA ARG A 128 4.90 2.58 0.06
C ARG A 128 5.84 1.37 0.11
N TYR A 129 6.35 0.97 -1.06
CA TYR A 129 7.05 -0.30 -1.21
C TYR A 129 8.32 -0.40 -0.36
N ILE A 130 9.09 0.69 -0.23
CA ILE A 130 10.29 0.74 0.63
C ILE A 130 9.94 0.46 2.11
N LYS A 131 8.91 1.12 2.63
CA LYS A 131 8.45 0.90 4.02
C LYS A 131 7.88 -0.50 4.23
N ALA A 132 7.08 -0.99 3.28
CA ALA A 132 6.54 -2.33 3.35
C ALA A 132 7.65 -3.38 3.34
N ALA A 133 8.61 -3.25 2.41
CA ALA A 133 9.78 -4.12 2.28
C ALA A 133 10.59 -4.18 3.59
N SER A 134 10.92 -3.04 4.18
CA SER A 134 11.65 -2.99 5.45
C SER A 134 10.95 -3.77 6.57
N ILE A 135 9.62 -3.70 6.67
CA ILE A 135 8.88 -4.42 7.72
C ILE A 135 8.80 -5.92 7.41
N TYR A 136 8.65 -6.31 6.13
CA TYR A 136 8.72 -7.71 5.76
C TYR A 136 10.11 -8.30 6.04
N ASP A 137 11.17 -7.57 5.75
CA ASP A 137 12.56 -7.99 6.03
C ASP A 137 12.74 -8.24 7.53
N GLU A 138 12.22 -7.37 8.40
CA GLU A 138 12.24 -7.63 9.85
C GLU A 138 11.52 -8.92 10.28
N ILE A 139 10.49 -9.35 9.54
CA ILE A 139 9.81 -10.63 9.79
C ILE A 139 10.69 -11.79 9.32
N LEU A 140 11.27 -11.65 8.13
CA LEU A 140 12.10 -12.68 7.48
C LEU A 140 13.45 -12.89 8.20
N ASP A 141 14.01 -11.86 8.83
CA ASP A 141 15.20 -11.95 9.68
C ASP A 141 14.98 -12.85 10.91
N ASN A 142 13.71 -13.01 11.32
CA ASN A 142 13.29 -13.85 12.44
C ASN A 142 12.48 -15.08 11.99
N GLN A 143 12.62 -15.49 10.72
CA GLN A 143 11.82 -16.57 10.14
C GLN A 143 11.99 -17.92 10.84
N GLN A 144 13.14 -18.18 11.47
CA GLN A 144 13.39 -19.41 12.24
C GLN A 144 12.42 -19.60 13.42
N ASP A 145 11.86 -18.51 13.95
CA ASP A 145 10.91 -18.53 15.06
C ASP A 145 9.46 -18.72 14.59
N ILE A 146 9.24 -18.80 13.27
CA ILE A 146 7.93 -18.87 12.64
C ILE A 146 7.71 -20.26 12.05
N THR A 147 6.85 -21.04 12.68
CA THR A 147 6.54 -22.42 12.25
C THR A 147 5.50 -22.49 11.13
N ASP A 148 4.69 -21.44 10.97
CA ASP A 148 3.65 -21.37 9.94
C ASP A 148 4.27 -21.03 8.58
N LYS A 149 4.45 -22.06 7.75
CA LYS A 149 5.01 -21.93 6.41
C LYS A 149 4.13 -21.11 5.47
N VAL A 150 2.81 -21.24 5.57
CA VAL A 150 1.89 -20.48 4.69
C VAL A 150 1.97 -19.00 5.00
N PHE A 151 2.04 -18.65 6.29
CA PHE A 151 2.30 -17.28 6.72
C PHE A 151 3.61 -16.73 6.14
N LEU A 152 4.72 -17.48 6.26
CA LEU A 152 6.01 -17.07 5.69
C LEU A 152 5.95 -16.93 4.17
N GLY A 153 5.31 -17.87 3.48
CA GLY A 153 5.13 -17.78 2.03
C GLY A 153 4.36 -16.53 1.62
N ASN A 154 3.33 -16.14 2.38
CA ASN A 154 2.59 -14.90 2.14
C ASN A 154 3.41 -13.62 2.43
N VAL A 155 4.33 -13.67 3.40
CA VAL A 155 5.29 -12.58 3.64
C VAL A 155 6.27 -12.46 2.47
N TYR A 156 6.82 -13.58 2.00
CA TYR A 156 7.69 -13.63 0.83
C TYR A 156 6.98 -13.11 -0.42
N HIS A 157 5.73 -13.50 -0.66
CA HIS A 157 4.94 -13.04 -1.80
C HIS A 157 4.84 -11.52 -1.81
N ASN A 158 4.38 -10.93 -0.71
CA ASN A 158 4.20 -9.48 -0.63
C ASN A 158 5.54 -8.72 -0.66
N ARG A 159 6.63 -9.33 -0.16
CA ARG A 159 7.98 -8.80 -0.31
C ARG A 159 8.45 -8.82 -1.76
N GLY A 160 8.09 -9.86 -2.52
CA GLY A 160 8.28 -9.96 -3.97
C GLY A 160 7.51 -8.88 -4.73
N VAL A 161 6.26 -8.59 -4.34
CA VAL A 161 5.48 -7.47 -4.91
C VAL A 161 6.18 -6.14 -4.69
N ALA A 162 6.70 -5.89 -3.48
CA ALA A 162 7.44 -4.67 -3.18
C ALA A 162 8.74 -4.56 -4.02
N ALA A 163 9.49 -5.67 -4.16
CA ALA A 163 10.70 -5.72 -4.98
C ALA A 163 10.41 -5.47 -6.47
N ALA A 164 9.37 -6.11 -7.02
CA ALA A 164 8.98 -5.96 -8.42
C ALA A 164 8.63 -4.49 -8.76
N ASN A 165 7.89 -3.83 -7.87
CA ASN A 165 7.52 -2.41 -8.04
C ASN A 165 8.70 -1.44 -7.87
N ASN A 166 9.79 -1.87 -7.21
CA ASN A 166 11.05 -1.13 -7.14
C ASN A 166 12.03 -1.50 -8.25
N MET A 167 11.61 -2.30 -9.23
CA MET A 167 12.43 -2.80 -10.34
C MET A 167 13.59 -3.72 -9.90
N ASP A 168 13.52 -4.28 -8.69
CA ASP A 168 14.46 -5.30 -8.18
C ASP A 168 14.04 -6.69 -8.71
N VAL A 169 14.14 -6.88 -10.03
CA VAL A 169 13.58 -8.03 -10.77
C VAL A 169 14.10 -9.38 -10.29
N GLU A 170 15.41 -9.51 -10.03
CA GLU A 170 16.01 -10.78 -9.59
C GLU A 170 15.54 -11.15 -8.18
N ASP A 171 15.53 -10.19 -7.27
CA ASP A 171 15.03 -10.38 -5.91
C ASP A 171 13.55 -10.74 -5.92
N ALA A 172 12.73 -10.02 -6.70
CA ALA A 172 11.31 -10.30 -6.85
C ALA A 172 11.04 -11.74 -7.29
N LYS A 173 11.74 -12.23 -8.33
CA LYS A 173 11.64 -13.64 -8.76
C LYS A 173 12.00 -14.60 -7.63
N SER A 174 13.09 -14.34 -6.91
CA SER A 174 13.52 -15.20 -5.81
C SER A 174 12.48 -15.27 -4.69
N TYR A 175 11.87 -14.13 -4.35
CA TYR A 175 10.84 -14.04 -3.32
C TYR A 175 9.54 -14.72 -3.75
N PHE A 176 9.10 -14.55 -4.99
CA PHE A 176 7.90 -15.22 -5.50
C PHE A 176 8.07 -16.74 -5.59
N MET A 177 9.23 -17.22 -6.03
CA MET A 177 9.54 -18.65 -6.00
C MET A 177 9.54 -19.18 -4.57
N LYS A 178 10.18 -18.45 -3.65
CA LYS A 178 10.21 -18.87 -2.25
C LYS A 178 8.82 -18.86 -1.62
N ALA A 179 7.99 -17.91 -2.00
CA ALA A 179 6.59 -17.85 -1.59
C ALA A 179 5.84 -19.09 -2.03
N TYR A 180 5.89 -19.43 -3.32
CA TYR A 180 5.22 -20.59 -3.89
C TYR A 180 5.66 -21.91 -3.25
N GLU A 181 6.97 -22.09 -3.00
CA GLU A 181 7.50 -23.25 -2.27
C GLU A 181 6.87 -23.43 -0.87
N LEU A 182 6.56 -22.32 -0.19
CA LEU A 182 6.11 -22.30 1.19
C LEU A 182 4.58 -22.32 1.35
N ASN A 183 3.86 -21.61 0.47
CA ASN A 183 2.40 -21.47 0.55
C ASN A 183 1.63 -22.29 -0.50
N GLY A 184 2.29 -22.78 -1.55
CA GLY A 184 1.64 -23.50 -2.66
C GLY A 184 0.63 -22.67 -3.45
N ASN A 185 0.64 -21.34 -3.30
CA ASN A 185 -0.36 -20.45 -3.89
C ASN A 185 0.01 -20.13 -5.35
N GLU A 186 -0.87 -20.51 -6.28
CA GLU A 186 -0.70 -20.28 -7.72
C GLU A 186 -0.47 -18.80 -8.07
N GLU A 187 -1.01 -17.85 -7.30
CA GLU A 187 -0.74 -16.41 -7.50
C GLU A 187 0.73 -16.04 -7.28
N SER A 188 1.44 -16.77 -6.41
CA SER A 188 2.88 -16.57 -6.23
C SER A 188 3.67 -17.07 -7.45
N LEU A 189 3.27 -18.21 -8.01
CA LEU A 189 3.87 -18.73 -9.24
C LEU A 189 3.56 -17.82 -10.44
N ARG A 190 2.31 -17.37 -10.57
CA ARG A 190 1.88 -16.40 -11.59
C ARG A 190 2.71 -15.13 -11.52
N SER A 191 2.88 -14.57 -10.32
CA SER A 191 3.69 -13.36 -10.11
C SER A 191 5.16 -13.56 -10.50
N TYR A 192 5.73 -14.73 -10.17
CA TYR A 192 7.08 -15.10 -10.64
C TYR A 192 7.15 -15.10 -12.18
N LEU A 193 6.18 -15.73 -12.86
CA LEU A 193 6.17 -15.85 -14.32
C LEU A 193 6.00 -14.49 -15.02
N ILE A 194 5.18 -13.58 -14.48
CA ILE A 194 5.04 -12.21 -14.99
C ILE A 194 6.35 -11.45 -14.87
N VAL A 195 7.04 -11.53 -13.73
CA VAL A 195 8.34 -10.87 -13.57
C VAL A 195 9.40 -11.53 -14.47
N PHE A 196 9.35 -12.84 -14.63
CA PHE A 196 10.23 -13.58 -15.54
C PHE A 196 10.04 -13.15 -17.00
N SER A 197 8.80 -12.95 -17.45
CA SER A 197 8.50 -12.53 -18.82
C SER A 197 9.01 -11.14 -19.16
N ALA A 198 9.11 -10.23 -18.17
CA ALA A 198 9.60 -8.87 -18.41
C ALA A 198 11.04 -8.82 -18.95
N GLY A 199 11.86 -9.84 -18.67
CA GLY A 199 13.25 -9.95 -19.13
C GLY A 199 13.51 -11.00 -20.20
N ASN A 200 12.50 -11.75 -20.64
CA ASN A 200 12.68 -12.93 -21.49
C ASN A 200 11.67 -12.95 -22.64
N ASP A 201 12.05 -13.55 -23.76
CA ASP A 201 11.14 -13.73 -24.89
C ASP A 201 10.08 -14.82 -24.60
N ALA A 202 9.01 -14.83 -25.40
CA ALA A 202 7.89 -15.76 -25.28
C ALA A 202 8.30 -17.24 -25.35
N THR A 203 9.34 -17.58 -26.13
CA THR A 203 9.84 -18.97 -26.24
C THR A 203 10.50 -19.38 -24.93
N THR A 204 11.32 -18.50 -24.36
CA THR A 204 11.98 -18.73 -23.07
C THR A 204 10.97 -18.82 -21.93
N LEU A 205 9.96 -17.94 -21.89
CA LEU A 205 8.86 -18.01 -20.93
C LEU A 205 8.12 -19.35 -21.02
N LYS A 206 7.76 -19.79 -22.23
CA LYS A 206 7.06 -21.05 -22.46
C LYS A 206 7.87 -22.26 -21.99
N GLN A 207 9.19 -22.24 -22.16
CA GLN A 207 10.07 -23.28 -21.62
C GLN A 207 10.11 -23.27 -20.09
N GLU A 208 10.09 -22.09 -19.47
CA GLU A 208 10.05 -21.95 -18.01
C GLU A 208 8.74 -22.50 -17.44
N MET A 209 7.59 -22.14 -18.04
CA MET A 209 6.26 -22.61 -17.61
C MET A 209 6.12 -24.13 -17.63
N ARG A 210 6.74 -24.81 -18.60
CA ARG A 210 6.75 -26.28 -18.68
C ARG A 210 7.42 -26.95 -17.47
N LYS A 211 8.31 -26.27 -16.75
CA LYS A 211 8.93 -26.80 -15.52
C LYS A 211 7.93 -26.92 -14.37
N PHE A 212 6.80 -26.22 -14.48
CA PHE A 212 5.72 -26.20 -13.50
C PHE A 212 4.47 -26.93 -13.98
N ASP A 213 4.62 -27.78 -15.01
CA ASP A 213 3.53 -28.54 -15.63
C ASP A 213 2.35 -27.67 -16.12
N LEU A 214 2.62 -26.41 -16.47
CA LEU A 214 1.64 -25.50 -17.07
C LEU A 214 1.52 -25.74 -18.57
N ASP A 215 0.29 -25.77 -19.06
CA ASP A 215 -0.03 -26.13 -20.44
C ASP A 215 -0.08 -24.93 -21.40
N GLU A 216 -0.51 -25.16 -22.64
CA GLU A 216 -0.64 -24.10 -23.64
C GLU A 216 -1.73 -23.08 -23.25
N ASP A 217 -2.84 -23.54 -22.67
CA ASP A 217 -3.94 -22.68 -22.25
C ASP A 217 -3.46 -21.72 -21.13
N ASN A 218 -2.65 -22.21 -20.20
CA ASN A 218 -2.01 -21.35 -19.19
C ASN A 218 -1.10 -20.29 -19.82
N PHE A 219 -0.30 -20.67 -20.82
CA PHE A 219 0.59 -19.76 -21.53
C PHE A 219 -0.19 -18.68 -22.29
N GLU A 220 -1.24 -19.06 -23.03
CA GLU A 220 -2.08 -18.12 -23.77
C GLU A 220 -2.77 -17.12 -22.83
N ASN A 221 -3.31 -17.59 -21.70
CA ASN A 221 -3.94 -16.72 -20.70
C ASN A 221 -2.96 -15.70 -20.11
N LEU A 222 -1.73 -16.13 -19.79
CA LEU A 222 -0.69 -15.23 -19.28
C LEU A 222 -0.27 -14.19 -20.34
N MET A 223 -0.16 -14.60 -21.60
CA MET A 223 0.19 -13.69 -22.70
C MET A 223 -0.91 -12.67 -22.98
N ILE A 224 -2.19 -13.02 -22.80
CA ILE A 224 -3.31 -12.07 -22.88
C ILE A 224 -3.18 -11.02 -21.77
N GLU A 225 -2.98 -11.44 -20.52
CA GLU A 225 -2.81 -10.51 -19.40
C GLU A 225 -1.62 -9.56 -19.58
N ILE A 226 -0.48 -10.08 -20.05
CA ILE A 226 0.69 -9.27 -20.39
C ILE A 226 0.37 -8.31 -21.54
N GLY A 227 -0.41 -8.75 -22.52
CA GLY A 227 -0.90 -7.94 -23.63
C GLY A 227 -1.75 -6.76 -23.15
N ASP A 228 -2.76 -7.03 -22.32
CA ASP A 228 -3.65 -6.04 -21.74
C ASP A 228 -2.87 -5.02 -20.89
N SER A 229 -1.96 -5.51 -20.05
CA SER A 229 -1.09 -4.64 -19.24
C SER A 229 -0.20 -3.73 -20.09
N ASN A 230 0.30 -4.24 -21.23
CA ASN A 230 1.08 -3.43 -22.17
C ASN A 230 0.23 -2.40 -22.91
N GLU A 231 -1.06 -2.64 -23.11
CA GLU A 231 -1.99 -1.67 -23.67
C GLU A 231 -2.26 -0.55 -22.67
N ASP A 232 -2.52 -0.88 -21.40
CA ASP A 232 -2.66 0.10 -20.32
C ASP A 232 -1.43 1.01 -20.20
N VAL A 233 -0.23 0.44 -20.29
CA VAL A 233 1.03 1.21 -20.24
C VAL A 233 1.13 2.20 -21.42
N ARG A 234 0.60 1.87 -22.60
CA ARG A 234 0.63 2.77 -23.76
C ARG A 234 -0.20 4.03 -23.55
N GLU A 235 -1.27 3.92 -22.78
CA GLU A 235 -2.14 5.04 -22.41
C GLU A 235 -1.54 5.92 -21.29
N MET A 236 -0.48 5.45 -20.62
CA MET A 236 0.19 6.24 -19.58
C MET A 236 0.91 7.45 -20.18
N THR A 237 0.73 8.61 -19.53
CA THR A 237 1.39 9.87 -19.93
C THR A 237 2.91 9.75 -19.95
N ILE A 238 3.49 9.08 -18.95
CA ILE A 238 4.94 8.87 -18.84
C ILE A 238 5.49 8.03 -20.00
N PHE A 239 4.71 7.06 -20.50
CA PHE A 239 5.10 6.25 -21.65
C PHE A 239 5.04 7.06 -22.95
N SER A 240 3.99 7.86 -23.14
CA SER A 240 3.93 8.83 -24.24
C SER A 240 5.11 9.81 -24.25
N MET A 241 5.55 10.26 -23.07
CA MET A 241 6.75 11.09 -22.93
C MET A 241 8.02 10.34 -23.35
N LEU A 242 8.16 9.08 -22.93
CA LEU A 242 9.28 8.21 -23.32
C LEU A 242 9.32 7.98 -24.83
N GLN A 243 8.18 7.69 -25.48
CA GLN A 243 8.11 7.51 -26.94
C GLN A 243 8.61 8.75 -27.69
N ARG A 244 8.25 9.96 -27.23
CA ARG A 244 8.76 11.21 -27.80
C ARG A 244 10.27 11.35 -27.59
N ALA A 245 10.78 11.00 -26.41
CA ALA A 245 12.23 10.99 -26.18
C ALA A 245 12.94 10.05 -27.16
N VAL A 246 12.46 8.81 -27.31
CA VAL A 246 13.01 7.83 -28.25
C VAL A 246 12.99 8.35 -29.69
N TYR A 247 11.91 9.02 -30.10
CA TYR A 247 11.83 9.66 -31.42
C TYR A 247 12.90 10.74 -31.62
N ASN A 248 13.11 11.63 -30.63
CA ASN A 248 14.18 12.64 -30.69
C ASN A 248 15.57 11.99 -30.82
N ARG A 249 15.83 10.91 -30.05
CA ARG A 249 17.07 10.13 -30.16
C ARG A 249 17.27 9.53 -31.56
N MET A 250 16.22 8.93 -32.15
CA MET A 250 16.27 8.34 -33.50
C MET A 250 16.58 9.40 -34.58
N ASN A 251 16.11 10.63 -34.39
CA ASN A 251 16.35 11.75 -35.30
C ASN A 251 17.62 12.55 -34.97
N LYS A 252 18.46 12.06 -34.05
CA LYS A 252 19.71 12.70 -33.59
C LYS A 252 19.52 14.07 -32.93
N ASP A 253 18.31 14.39 -32.49
CA ASP A 253 18.01 15.58 -31.70
C ASP A 253 18.27 15.29 -30.22
N MET A 254 19.56 15.31 -29.85
CA MET A 254 19.99 14.96 -28.50
C MET A 254 19.62 16.01 -27.45
N ILE A 255 19.50 17.29 -27.83
CA ILE A 255 19.16 18.36 -26.90
C ILE A 255 17.76 18.14 -26.32
N ASP A 256 16.77 17.88 -27.18
CA ASP A 256 15.41 17.66 -26.71
C ASP A 256 15.20 16.24 -26.18
N TYR A 257 15.99 15.25 -26.60
CA TYR A 257 16.05 13.94 -25.94
C TYR A 257 16.46 14.10 -24.46
N ASP A 258 17.57 14.79 -24.19
CA ASP A 258 18.10 14.96 -22.83
C ASP A 258 17.09 15.69 -21.94
N LYS A 259 16.50 16.80 -22.42
CA LYS A 259 15.44 17.52 -21.68
C LYS A 259 14.25 16.63 -21.33
N ARG A 260 13.79 15.78 -22.25
CA ARG A 260 12.66 14.88 -22.00
C ARG A 260 13.03 13.81 -20.98
N MET A 261 14.23 13.24 -21.10
CA MET A 261 14.72 12.25 -20.15
C MET A 261 14.87 12.84 -18.75
N ASP A 262 15.34 14.09 -18.62
CA ASP A 262 15.44 14.77 -17.33
C ASP A 262 14.06 14.91 -16.64
N ILE A 263 13.02 15.23 -17.39
CA ILE A 263 11.65 15.32 -16.86
C ILE A 263 11.15 13.94 -16.41
N ILE A 264 11.30 12.91 -17.25
CA ILE A 264 10.87 11.54 -16.94
C ILE A 264 11.60 11.02 -15.70
N LEU A 265 12.92 11.16 -15.67
CA LEU A 265 13.73 10.72 -14.53
C LEU A 265 13.45 11.55 -13.28
N GLY A 266 13.11 12.83 -13.42
CA GLY A 266 12.63 13.67 -12.33
C GLY A 266 11.37 13.10 -11.69
N GLN A 267 10.35 12.81 -12.48
CA GLN A 267 9.08 12.22 -12.02
C GLN A 267 9.31 10.89 -11.32
N LEU A 268 10.06 9.96 -11.93
CA LEU A 268 10.34 8.64 -11.33
C LEU A 268 11.13 8.76 -10.02
N LYS A 269 12.06 9.72 -9.91
CA LYS A 269 12.80 9.97 -8.67
C LYS A 269 11.90 10.50 -7.58
N ASP A 270 10.96 11.38 -7.90
CA ASP A 270 10.03 11.95 -6.93
C ASP A 270 9.05 10.87 -6.45
N GLU A 271 8.48 10.07 -7.35
CA GLU A 271 7.67 8.89 -7.00
C GLU A 271 8.43 7.93 -6.08
N PHE A 272 9.70 7.62 -6.39
CA PHE A 272 10.53 6.77 -5.54
C PHE A 272 10.78 7.37 -4.15
N ARG A 273 11.10 8.67 -4.07
CA ARG A 273 11.33 9.37 -2.79
C ARG A 273 10.08 9.38 -1.93
N GLU A 274 8.91 9.53 -2.53
CA GLU A 274 7.65 9.49 -1.80
C GLU A 274 7.42 8.15 -1.10
N GLN A 275 7.96 7.04 -1.60
CA GLN A 275 7.83 5.74 -0.95
C GLN A 275 8.61 5.64 0.37
N ALA A 276 9.68 6.42 0.53
CA ALA A 276 10.55 6.40 1.71
C ALA A 276 10.05 7.29 2.86
N ILE A 277 9.18 8.26 2.58
CA ILE A 277 8.68 9.25 3.56
C ILE A 277 7.48 8.72 4.32
#